data_AF-A0A8S1LX06-F1
#
_entry.id   AF-A0A8S1LX06-F1
#
_cell.length_a   1.000
_cell.length_b   1.000
_cell.length_c   1.000
_cell.angle_alpha   90.00
_cell.angle_beta   90.00
_cell.angle_gamma   90.00
#
_symmetry.space_group_name_H-M   'P 1'
#
loop_
_entity.id
_entity.type
_entity.pdbx_description
1 polymer ?
#
loop_
_entity_poly.entity_id
_entity_poly.type
_entity_poly.pdbx_seq_one_letter_code
_entity_poly.pdbx_strand_id
1 'polypeptide(L)'
;MDNQTQIQQQFIIRKLEIEDYQKEFLICLSYLTKTPELPLEKFKEIHENYPGFVYVVEDVQQKRIASTMSLVIEQNIFETKYFIENVVSHPDYRGKGFVRSLLEKIKQDVISLEKNRNEGNENVNKEISIELYCKKETKGLYEKLGFQENGFMASKYV
;
A
#
# COMPACT_ATOMS: atom_id res chain seq x y z
N MET A 1 19.32 6.91 2.77
CA MET A 1 18.84 7.46 4.06
C MET A 1 17.33 7.51 3.96
N ASP A 2 16.65 6.58 4.61
CA ASP A 2 15.23 6.33 4.41
C ASP A 2 14.37 7.40 5.08
N ASN A 3 13.51 8.03 4.27
CA ASN A 3 12.53 9.02 4.72
C ASN A 3 11.44 8.34 5.56
N GLN A 4 11.65 8.26 6.87
CA GLN A 4 10.62 7.91 7.84
C GLN A 4 9.70 9.11 8.08
N THR A 5 8.40 8.93 7.87
CA THR A 5 7.39 9.93 8.28
C THR A 5 6.81 9.52 9.62
N GLN A 6 7.14 10.27 10.67
CA GLN A 6 6.68 10.01 12.03
C GLN A 6 5.25 10.54 12.19
N ILE A 7 4.25 9.65 12.32
CA ILE A 7 2.84 10.06 12.47
C ILE A 7 2.58 10.54 13.91
N GLN A 8 3.32 9.99 14.88
CA GLN A 8 3.36 10.31 16.32
C GLN A 8 4.61 9.60 16.90
N GLN A 9 5.09 9.95 18.10
CA GLN A 9 6.28 9.28 18.71
C GLN A 9 6.16 7.74 18.78
N GLN A 10 4.95 7.19 18.72
CA GLN A 10 4.64 5.75 18.77
C GLN A 10 4.48 5.08 17.40
N PHE A 11 4.21 5.83 16.32
CA PHE A 11 3.84 5.25 15.03
C PHE A 11 4.75 5.74 13.91
N ILE A 12 5.32 4.78 13.18
CA ILE A 12 6.18 5.07 12.02
C ILE A 12 5.58 4.49 10.74
N ILE A 13 5.68 5.24 9.65
CA ILE A 13 5.44 4.72 8.29
C ILE A 13 6.78 4.32 7.69
N ARG A 14 6.83 3.09 7.17
CA ARG A 14 7.99 2.59 6.41
C ARG A 14 7.56 1.51 5.44
N LYS A 15 8.49 1.08 4.59
CA LYS A 15 8.31 -0.12 3.78
C LYS A 15 8.30 -1.36 4.68
N LEU A 16 7.60 -2.39 4.23
CA LEU A 16 7.59 -3.71 4.85
C LEU A 16 9.01 -4.27 4.86
N GLU A 17 9.41 -4.85 5.99
CA GLU A 17 10.70 -5.52 6.19
C GLU A 17 10.47 -7.02 6.43
N ILE A 18 11.51 -7.84 6.25
CA ILE A 18 11.39 -9.29 6.42
C ILE A 18 11.03 -9.66 7.86
N GLU A 19 11.56 -8.89 8.82
CA GLU A 19 11.34 -9.04 10.25
C GLU A 19 9.88 -8.77 10.64
N ASP A 20 9.11 -8.08 9.81
CA ASP A 20 7.69 -7.80 10.07
C ASP A 20 6.82 -9.06 10.05
N TYR A 21 7.33 -10.15 9.49
CA TYR A 21 6.75 -11.48 9.68
C TYR A 21 6.53 -11.80 11.17
N GLN A 22 7.48 -11.42 12.03
CA GLN A 22 7.41 -11.61 13.48
C GLN A 22 6.63 -10.50 14.19
N LYS A 23 6.39 -9.37 13.53
CA LYS A 23 5.64 -8.21 14.06
C LYS A 23 4.16 -8.28 13.71
N GLU A 24 3.61 -9.49 13.60
CA GLU A 24 2.19 -9.72 13.37
C GLU A 24 1.65 -9.16 12.03
N PHE A 25 2.50 -8.99 11.01
CA PHE A 25 2.07 -8.53 9.69
C PHE A 25 0.95 -9.38 9.08
N LEU A 26 1.09 -10.71 9.11
CA LEU A 26 0.07 -11.64 8.59
C LEU A 26 -1.23 -11.60 9.41
N ILE A 27 -1.14 -11.31 10.70
CA ILE A 27 -2.30 -11.11 11.57
C ILE A 27 -3.03 -9.83 11.17
N CYS A 28 -2.31 -8.72 10.92
CA CYS A 28 -2.91 -7.49 10.41
C CYS A 28 -3.64 -7.73 9.07
N LEU A 29 -3.03 -8.47 8.14
CA LEU A 29 -3.66 -8.84 6.86
C LEU A 29 -4.91 -9.72 7.02
N SER A 30 -4.96 -10.56 8.06
CA SER A 30 -6.09 -11.47 8.28
C SER A 30 -7.42 -10.75 8.54
N TYR A 31 -7.38 -9.47 8.92
CA TYR A 31 -8.58 -8.64 9.08
C TYR A 31 -9.16 -8.13 7.75
N LEU A 32 -8.46 -8.31 6.63
CA LEU A 32 -8.95 -7.98 5.29
C LEU A 32 -9.60 -9.19 4.61
N THR A 33 -8.91 -10.32 4.64
CA THR A 33 -9.29 -11.57 3.98
C THR A 33 -8.70 -12.75 4.73
N LYS A 34 -9.12 -13.97 4.38
CA LYS A 34 -8.51 -15.19 4.92
C LYS A 34 -7.06 -15.27 4.46
N THR A 35 -6.12 -15.05 5.37
CA THR A 35 -4.69 -15.26 5.09
C THR A 35 -4.41 -16.76 5.09
N PRO A 36 -3.80 -17.34 4.04
CA PRO A 36 -3.33 -18.72 4.08
C PRO A 36 -2.21 -18.85 5.13
N GLU A 37 -1.97 -20.08 5.61
CA GLU A 37 -0.71 -20.35 6.29
C GLU A 37 0.43 -20.07 5.31
N LEU A 38 1.22 -19.03 5.60
CA LEU A 38 2.32 -18.57 4.75
C LEU A 38 3.63 -18.78 5.50
N PRO A 39 4.44 -19.80 5.15
CA PRO A 39 5.75 -20.01 5.74
C PRO A 39 6.70 -18.82 5.51
N LEU A 40 7.65 -18.63 6.42
CA LEU A 40 8.61 -17.51 6.37
C LEU A 40 9.41 -17.48 5.06
N GLU A 41 9.82 -18.65 4.56
CA GLU A 41 10.57 -18.78 3.31
C GLU A 41 9.76 -18.24 2.13
N LYS A 42 8.46 -18.55 2.10
CA LYS A 42 7.57 -18.05 1.05
C LYS A 42 7.29 -16.56 1.21
N PHE A 43 7.18 -16.07 2.44
CA PHE A 43 7.06 -14.64 2.71
C PHE A 43 8.28 -13.86 2.20
N LYS A 44 9.50 -14.36 2.45
CA LYS A 44 10.74 -13.77 1.91
C LYS A 44 10.75 -13.74 0.39
N GLU A 45 10.43 -14.86 -0.25
CA GLU A 45 10.35 -14.95 -1.71
C GLU A 45 9.37 -13.93 -2.29
N ILE A 46 8.18 -13.79 -1.69
CA ILE A 46 7.17 -12.82 -2.15
C ILE A 46 7.63 -11.38 -1.92
N HIS A 47 8.26 -11.10 -0.77
CA HIS A 47 8.77 -9.77 -0.44
C HIS A 47 9.84 -9.31 -1.44
N GLU A 48 10.80 -10.18 -1.75
CA GLU A 48 11.90 -9.88 -2.68
C GLU A 48 11.41 -9.68 -4.13
N ASN A 49 10.37 -10.40 -4.53
CA ASN A 49 9.84 -10.36 -5.90
C ASN A 49 8.55 -9.54 -6.04
N TYR A 50 8.16 -8.77 -5.02
CA TYR A 50 6.91 -8.03 -5.06
C TYR A 50 6.94 -6.96 -6.18
N PRO A 51 5.95 -6.92 -7.08
CA PRO A 51 5.93 -5.97 -8.20
C PRO A 51 5.48 -4.58 -7.74
N GLY A 52 6.25 -3.94 -6.86
CA GLY A 52 5.96 -2.64 -6.28
C GLY A 52 6.48 -2.50 -4.86
N PHE A 53 5.68 -1.93 -3.97
CA PHE A 53 6.06 -1.72 -2.57
C PHE A 53 4.92 -2.06 -1.62
N VAL A 54 5.24 -2.63 -0.47
CA VAL A 54 4.29 -2.74 0.64
C VAL A 54 4.69 -1.72 1.71
N TYR A 55 3.75 -0.88 2.11
CA TYR A 55 3.93 0.07 3.20
C TYR A 55 3.20 -0.42 4.44
N VAL A 56 3.79 -0.12 5.60
CA VAL A 56 3.24 -0.46 6.90
C VAL A 56 3.27 0.75 7.83
N VAL A 57 2.33 0.76 8.77
CA VAL A 57 2.43 1.54 9.99
C VAL A 57 2.81 0.58 11.11
N GLU A 58 3.98 0.78 11.72
CA GLU A 58 4.40 0.04 12.90
C GLU A 58 4.06 0.83 14.16
N ASP A 59 3.48 0.15 15.15
CA ASP A 59 3.51 0.58 16.54
C ASP A 59 4.85 0.15 17.14
N VAL A 60 5.77 1.10 17.33
CA VAL A 60 7.14 0.80 17.78
C VAL A 60 7.20 0.42 19.26
N GLN A 61 6.19 0.79 20.06
CA GLN A 61 6.12 0.42 21.48
C GLN A 61 5.70 -1.04 21.62
N GLN A 62 4.72 -1.46 20.83
CA GLN A 62 4.20 -2.83 20.85
C GLN A 62 4.97 -3.78 19.90
N LYS A 63 5.83 -3.25 19.03
CA LYS A 63 6.55 -3.98 17.96
C LYS A 63 5.59 -4.77 17.06
N ARG A 64 4.51 -4.12 16.64
CA ARG A 64 3.43 -4.73 15.85
C ARG A 64 3.05 -3.88 14.65
N ILE A 65 2.62 -4.51 13.56
CA ILE A 65 2.05 -3.83 12.41
C ILE A 65 0.60 -3.42 12.70
N ALA A 66 0.37 -2.11 12.72
CA ALA A 66 -0.93 -1.51 12.97
C ALA A 66 -1.79 -1.34 11.70
N SER A 67 -1.15 -1.15 10.54
CA SER A 67 -1.82 -0.99 9.25
C SER A 67 -0.88 -1.34 8.11
N THR A 68 -1.44 -1.75 6.97
CA THR A 68 -0.69 -1.96 5.74
C THR A 68 -1.47 -1.50 4.51
N MET A 69 -0.73 -1.17 3.46
CA MET A 69 -1.21 -0.80 2.14
C MET A 69 -0.14 -1.17 1.11
N SER A 70 -0.53 -1.90 0.07
CA SER A 70 0.36 -2.29 -1.02
C SER A 70 0.19 -1.34 -2.21
N LEU A 71 1.30 -0.99 -2.85
CA LEU A 71 1.37 -0.43 -4.18
C LEU A 71 1.83 -1.53 -5.14
N VAL A 72 1.00 -1.89 -6.11
CA VAL A 72 1.36 -2.74 -7.24
C VAL A 72 1.63 -1.85 -8.45
N ILE A 73 2.75 -2.09 -9.12
CA ILE A 73 3.18 -1.36 -10.31
C ILE A 73 3.06 -2.32 -11.49
N GLU A 74 2.08 -2.08 -12.34
CA GLU A 74 1.89 -2.86 -13.56
C GLU A 74 2.51 -2.10 -14.74
N GLN A 75 3.47 -2.73 -15.41
CA GLN A 75 4.02 -2.22 -16.66
C GLN A 75 3.37 -2.97 -17.82
N ASN A 76 2.62 -2.25 -18.65
CA ASN A 76 2.12 -2.76 -19.91
C ASN A 76 2.83 -2.06 -21.09
N ILE A 77 2.51 -2.47 -22.31
CA ILE A 77 3.17 -1.98 -23.54
C ILE A 77 2.98 -0.46 -23.74
N PHE A 78 1.86 0.10 -23.28
CA PHE A 78 1.47 1.49 -23.56
C PHE A 78 1.70 2.42 -22.36
N GLU A 79 1.65 1.89 -21.14
CA GLU A 79 1.69 2.68 -19.92
C GLU A 79 2.11 1.87 -18.68
N THR A 80 2.48 2.61 -17.63
CA THR A 80 2.54 2.05 -16.27
C THR A 80 1.25 2.42 -15.56
N LYS A 81 0.68 1.45 -14.85
CA LYS A 81 -0.43 1.64 -13.93
C LYS A 81 0.00 1.40 -12.49
N TYR A 82 -0.63 2.12 -11.58
CA TYR A 82 -0.39 2.02 -10.15
C TYR A 82 -1.67 1.58 -9.46
N PHE A 83 -1.64 0.44 -8.78
CA PHE A 83 -2.78 -0.07 -8.04
C PHE A 83 -2.48 -0.05 -6.54
N ILE A 84 -3.47 0.41 -5.76
CA ILE A 84 -3.46 0.24 -4.32
C ILE A 84 -4.23 -1.02 -3.97
N GLU A 85 -3.55 -1.92 -3.29
CA GLU A 85 -4.05 -3.22 -2.88
C GLU A 85 -3.88 -3.43 -1.37
N ASN A 86 -4.55 -4.44 -0.83
CA ASN A 86 -4.36 -4.92 0.55
C ASN A 86 -4.48 -3.84 1.64
N VAL A 87 -5.38 -2.87 1.47
CA VAL A 87 -5.60 -1.79 2.45
C VAL A 87 -6.28 -2.34 3.70
N VAL A 88 -5.58 -2.34 4.83
CA VAL A 88 -6.16 -2.78 6.10
C VAL A 88 -5.48 -2.12 7.29
N SER A 89 -6.28 -1.82 8.32
CA SER A 89 -5.81 -1.45 9.65
C SER A 89 -6.34 -2.45 10.66
N HIS A 90 -5.45 -2.89 11.56
CA HIS A 90 -5.81 -3.73 12.69
C HIS A 90 -6.93 -3.03 13.51
N PRO A 91 -7.96 -3.75 14.01
CA PRO A 91 -9.13 -3.15 14.67
C PRO A 91 -8.80 -2.10 15.73
N ASP A 92 -7.85 -2.40 16.62
CA ASP A 92 -7.42 -1.52 17.71
C ASP A 92 -6.79 -0.19 17.26
N TYR A 93 -6.44 -0.08 15.98
CA TYR A 93 -5.76 1.08 15.40
C TYR A 93 -6.63 1.85 14.40
N ARG A 94 -7.88 1.44 14.20
CA ARG A 94 -8.84 2.14 13.31
C ARG A 94 -9.14 3.54 13.84
N GLY A 95 -9.51 4.44 12.92
CA GLY A 95 -9.81 5.84 13.26
C GLY A 95 -8.60 6.74 13.51
N LYS A 96 -7.37 6.20 13.49
CA LYS A 96 -6.12 6.98 13.67
C LYS A 96 -5.60 7.69 12.40
N GLY A 97 -6.32 7.59 11.29
CA GLY A 97 -5.94 8.24 10.03
C GLY A 97 -4.84 7.54 9.23
N PHE A 98 -4.40 6.34 9.62
CA PHE A 98 -3.29 5.62 8.99
C PHE A 98 -3.45 5.36 7.48
N VAL A 99 -4.66 5.05 7.01
CA VAL A 99 -4.95 4.88 5.58
C VAL A 99 -4.60 6.14 4.78
N ARG A 100 -4.94 7.33 5.30
CA ARG A 100 -4.57 8.61 4.67
C ARG A 100 -3.06 8.78 4.62
N SER A 101 -2.38 8.53 5.74
CA SER A 101 -0.93 8.71 5.83
C SER A 101 -0.17 7.75 4.90
N LEU A 102 -0.60 6.49 4.80
CA LEU A 102 -0.04 5.50 3.88
C LEU A 102 -0.26 5.93 2.41
N LEU A 103 -1.46 6.40 2.07
CA LEU A 103 -1.78 6.89 0.74
C LEU A 103 -0.89 8.07 0.34
N GLU A 104 -0.70 9.05 1.24
CA GLU A 104 0.18 10.20 0.95
C GLU A 104 1.63 9.77 0.75
N LYS A 105 2.11 8.78 1.50
CA LYS A 105 3.45 8.20 1.27
C LYS A 105 3.55 7.54 -0.10
N ILE A 106 2.56 6.74 -0.49
CA ILE A 106 2.47 6.12 -1.82
C ILE A 106 2.46 7.18 -2.92
N LYS A 107 1.64 8.24 -2.80
CA LYS A 107 1.58 9.32 -3.77
C LYS A 107 2.95 9.97 -3.98
N GLN A 108 3.67 10.26 -2.89
CA GLN A 108 5.02 10.80 -2.96
C GLN A 108 5.98 9.86 -3.71
N ASP A 109 5.95 8.57 -3.39
CA ASP A 109 6.84 7.59 -4.02
C ASP A 109 6.50 7.34 -5.49
N VAL A 110 5.21 7.33 -5.86
CA VAL A 110 4.77 7.25 -7.27
C VAL A 110 5.25 8.47 -8.06
N ILE A 111 5.10 9.69 -7.51
CA ILE A 111 5.60 10.91 -8.15
C ILE A 111 7.12 10.85 -8.34
N SER A 112 7.86 10.38 -7.33
CA SER A 112 9.31 10.21 -7.42
C SER A 112 9.71 9.17 -8.47
N LEU A 113 9.02 8.03 -8.53
CA LEU A 113 9.26 7.01 -9.56
C LEU A 113 9.05 7.54 -10.98
N GLU A 114 7.96 8.27 -11.21
CA GLU A 114 7.66 8.84 -12.52
C GLU A 114 8.63 9.95 -12.91
N LYS A 115 9.09 10.77 -11.95
CA LYS A 115 10.17 11.75 -12.22
C LYS A 115 11.44 11.05 -12.70
N ASN A 116 11.90 10.03 -11.98
CA ASN A 116 13.13 9.31 -12.31
C ASN A 116 13.04 8.60 -13.67
N ARG A 117 11.86 8.11 -14.05
CA ARG A 117 11.64 7.49 -15.37
C ARG A 117 11.66 8.48 -16.52
N ASN A 118 11.32 9.74 -16.25
CA ASN A 118 11.25 10.81 -17.23
C ASN A 118 12.46 11.77 -17.17
N GLU A 119 13.50 11.46 -16.38
CA GLU A 119 14.76 12.20 -16.40
C GLU A 119 15.34 12.17 -17.83
N GLY A 120 15.26 13.31 -18.53
CA GLY A 120 15.66 13.46 -19.94
C GLY A 120 14.52 13.72 -20.94
N ASN A 121 13.24 13.66 -20.52
CA ASN A 121 12.08 13.96 -21.36
C ASN A 121 11.24 15.12 -20.78
N GLU A 122 11.63 16.35 -21.10
CA GLU A 122 11.05 17.59 -20.54
C GLU A 122 9.59 17.88 -20.98
N ASN A 123 8.98 17.05 -21.84
CA ASN A 123 7.68 17.34 -22.47
C ASN A 123 6.53 16.40 -22.09
N VAL A 124 6.64 15.63 -21.02
CA VAL A 124 5.62 14.64 -20.67
C VAL A 124 4.74 15.15 -19.52
N ASN A 125 3.69 15.92 -19.86
CA ASN A 125 2.53 16.11 -18.98
C ASN A 125 1.70 14.82 -18.96
N LYS A 126 2.25 13.75 -18.40
CA LYS A 126 1.51 12.49 -18.21
C LYS A 126 0.75 12.56 -16.90
N GLU A 127 -0.56 12.43 -17.00
CA GLU A 127 -1.42 12.25 -15.84
C GLU A 127 -1.09 10.90 -15.19
N ILE A 128 -0.72 10.94 -13.91
CA ILE A 128 -0.43 9.74 -13.12
C ILE A 128 -1.75 9.29 -12.49
N SER A 129 -2.26 8.13 -12.91
CA SER A 129 -3.41 7.51 -12.26
C SER A 129 -2.95 6.52 -11.18
N ILE A 130 -3.64 6.55 -10.04
CA ILE A 130 -3.58 5.51 -9.01
C ILE A 130 -4.98 4.96 -8.86
N GLU A 131 -5.13 3.65 -9.01
CA GLU A 131 -6.41 2.95 -9.01
C GLU A 131 -6.52 2.02 -7.80
N LEU A 132 -7.75 1.77 -7.35
CA LEU A 132 -8.02 0.76 -6.32
C LEU A 132 -9.43 0.21 -6.49
N TYR A 133 -9.64 -0.98 -5.97
CA TYR A 133 -10.96 -1.59 -5.86
C TYR A 133 -11.39 -1.62 -4.41
N CYS A 134 -12.63 -1.23 -4.15
CA CYS A 134 -13.19 -1.23 -2.80
C CYS A 134 -14.63 -1.70 -2.78
N LYS A 135 -15.07 -2.14 -1.59
CA LYS A 135 -16.48 -2.46 -1.37
C LYS A 135 -17.29 -1.17 -1.27
N LYS A 136 -18.60 -1.27 -1.56
CA LYS A 136 -19.51 -0.12 -1.53
C LYS A 136 -19.50 0.59 -0.17
N GLU A 137 -19.34 -0.15 0.92
CA GLU A 137 -19.34 0.39 2.29
C GLU A 137 -18.10 1.26 2.59
N THR A 138 -16.98 1.01 1.91
CA THR A 138 -15.73 1.77 2.10
C THR A 138 -15.52 2.84 1.03
N LYS A 139 -16.36 2.91 -0.02
CA LYS A 139 -16.30 3.93 -1.07
C LYS A 139 -16.16 5.36 -0.54
N GLY A 140 -17.00 5.74 0.43
CA GLY A 140 -16.99 7.10 0.99
C GLY A 140 -15.70 7.48 1.74
N LEU A 141 -14.88 6.50 2.16
CA LEU A 141 -13.53 6.76 2.66
C LEU A 141 -12.62 7.23 1.52
N TYR A 142 -12.63 6.53 0.40
CA TYR A 142 -11.75 6.80 -0.73
C TYR A 142 -12.13 8.08 -1.48
N GLU A 143 -13.43 8.41 -1.56
CA GLU A 143 -13.89 9.71 -2.09
C GLU A 143 -13.31 10.88 -1.28
N LYS A 144 -13.27 10.78 0.06
CA LYS A 144 -12.64 11.78 0.93
C LYS A 144 -11.12 11.85 0.77
N LEU A 145 -10.50 10.87 0.10
CA LEU A 145 -9.08 10.82 -0.20
C LEU A 145 -8.76 11.25 -1.64
N GLY A 146 -9.79 11.67 -2.40
CA GLY A 146 -9.66 12.20 -3.76
C GLY A 146 -9.90 11.17 -4.87
N PHE A 147 -10.26 9.93 -4.53
CA PHE A 147 -10.65 8.94 -5.54
C PHE A 147 -12.03 9.25 -6.11
N GLN A 148 -12.21 8.96 -7.39
CA GLN A 148 -13.49 9.02 -8.08
C GLN A 148 -13.84 7.62 -8.60
N GLU A 149 -15.13 7.31 -8.64
CA GLU A 149 -15.58 6.05 -9.24
C GLU A 149 -15.32 6.08 -10.75
N ASN A 150 -14.58 5.09 -11.25
CA ASN A 150 -14.29 4.95 -12.66
C ASN A 150 -14.43 3.48 -13.07
N GLY A 151 -15.43 3.19 -13.91
CA GLY A 151 -15.69 1.84 -14.42
C GLY A 151 -16.40 0.91 -13.43
N PHE A 152 -16.45 -0.38 -13.79
CA PHE A 152 -17.03 -1.45 -12.97
C PHE A 152 -15.99 -2.55 -12.74
N MET A 153 -16.01 -3.17 -11.56
CA MET A 153 -15.20 -4.36 -11.29
C MET A 153 -15.98 -5.61 -11.66
N ALA A 154 -15.37 -6.50 -12.44
CA ALA A 154 -15.87 -7.85 -12.68
C ALA A 154 -14.90 -8.87 -12.07
N SER A 155 -15.44 -9.92 -11.46
CA SER A 155 -14.65 -10.99 -10.86
C SER A 155 -15.29 -12.33 -11.14
N LYS A 156 -14.46 -13.32 -11.48
CA LYS A 156 -14.85 -14.73 -11.60
C LYS A 156 -13.86 -15.56 -10.80
N TYR A 157 -14.36 -16.31 -9.84
CA TYR A 157 -13.57 -17.33 -9.15
C TYR A 157 -13.46 -18.55 -10.08
N VAL A 158 -12.23 -18.94 -10.40
CA VAL A 158 -11.91 -20.10 -11.25
C VAL A 158 -11.21 -21.14 -10.40
#